data_AF-A0A512C020-F1
#
_entry.id   AF-A0A512C020-F1
#
_cell.length_a   1.000
_cell.length_b   1.000
_cell.length_c   1.000
_cell.angle_alpha   90.00
_cell.angle_beta   90.00
_cell.angle_gamma   90.00
#
_symmetry.space_group_name_H-M   'P 1'
#
loop_
_entity.id
_entity.type
_entity.pdbx_description
1 polymer ?
#
loop_
_entity_poly.entity_id
_entity_poly.type
_entity_poly.pdbx_seq_one_letter_code
_entity_poly.pdbx_strand_id
1 'polypeptide(L)'
;MNTEATRLGDREIYLLGVLAERNDIIKIGPGRLPRGCDDTHARALLEVGYAVENAYRLADGRDERLYQITRKGMDAWRSYRFVH
;
A
#
# COMPACT_ATOMS: atom_id res chain seq x y z
N MET A 1 -10.26 -24.57 -5.76
CA MET A 1 -9.16 -23.61 -5.55
C MET A 1 -9.43 -22.90 -4.25
N ASN A 2 -8.63 -23.16 -3.21
CA ASN A 2 -8.77 -22.51 -1.91
C ASN A 2 -8.31 -21.07 -2.04
N THR A 3 -9.25 -20.14 -2.12
CA THR A 3 -8.98 -18.72 -1.99
C THR A 3 -8.74 -18.46 -0.51
N GLU A 4 -7.54 -18.79 -0.01
CA GLU A 4 -7.06 -18.21 1.25
C GLU A 4 -7.06 -16.70 1.03
N ALA A 5 -8.06 -16.01 1.58
CA ALA A 5 -8.03 -14.56 1.65
C ALA A 5 -6.74 -14.21 2.36
N THR A 6 -5.78 -13.60 1.64
CA THR A 6 -4.51 -13.15 2.21
C THR A 6 -4.83 -12.31 3.43
N ARG A 7 -4.68 -12.90 4.62
CA ARG A 7 -4.87 -12.17 5.88
C ARG A 7 -3.69 -11.20 5.95
N LEU A 8 -3.98 -9.92 5.76
CA LEU A 8 -3.01 -8.86 5.96
C LEU A 8 -2.49 -8.94 7.40
N GLY A 9 -1.18 -8.91 7.57
CA GLY A 9 -0.55 -8.83 8.88
C GLY A 9 -0.43 -7.39 9.36
N ASP A 10 0.13 -7.21 10.56
CA ASP A 10 0.27 -5.90 11.21
C ASP A 10 1.04 -4.90 10.34
N ARG A 11 2.00 -5.38 9.54
CA ARG A 11 2.83 -4.54 8.66
C ARG A 11 2.07 -4.08 7.42
N GLU A 12 1.27 -4.94 6.81
CA GLU A 12 0.39 -4.55 5.70
C GLU A 12 -0.69 -3.56 6.17
N ILE A 13 -1.27 -3.80 7.34
CA ILE A 13 -2.25 -2.89 7.93
C ILE A 13 -1.62 -1.54 8.29
N TYR A 14 -0.40 -1.55 8.85
CA TYR A 14 0.37 -0.33 9.08
C TYR A 14 0.61 0.44 7.78
N LEU A 15 1.08 -0.25 6.72
CA LEU A 15 1.30 0.36 5.41
C LEU A 15 0.00 0.93 4.81
N LEU A 16 -1.11 0.20 4.93
CA LEU A 16 -2.43 0.64 4.51
C LEU A 16 -2.87 1.91 5.26
N GLY A 17 -2.65 1.97 6.57
CA GLY A 17 -2.93 3.14 7.38
C GLY A 17 -2.10 4.35 6.96
N VAL A 18 -0.80 4.18 6.71
CA VAL A 18 0.06 5.27 6.23
C VAL A 18 -0.42 5.79 4.86
N LEU A 19 -0.80 4.89 3.96
CA LEU A 19 -1.37 5.25 2.66
C LEU A 19 -2.69 6.02 2.80
N ALA A 20 -3.56 5.59 3.71
CA ALA A 20 -4.87 6.20 3.92
C ALA A 20 -4.79 7.58 4.58
N GLU A 21 -3.94 7.75 5.59
CA GLU A 21 -3.80 9.02 6.32
C GLU A 21 -3.15 10.11 5.48
N ARG A 22 -2.24 9.75 4.58
CA ARG A 22 -1.65 10.69 3.64
C ARG A 22 -2.63 11.13 2.56
N ASN A 23 -3.73 10.40 2.37
CA ASN A 23 -4.76 10.63 1.34
C ASN A 23 -4.20 10.74 -0.09
N ASP A 24 -2.92 10.42 -0.24
CA ASP A 24 -2.10 10.93 -1.31
C ASP A 24 -0.91 9.99 -1.44
N ILE A 25 -0.58 9.78 -2.69
CA ILE A 25 0.34 8.80 -3.23
C ILE A 25 1.61 8.70 -2.36
N ILE A 26 1.95 7.51 -1.86
CA ILE A 26 3.31 7.32 -1.35
C ILE A 26 4.21 7.17 -2.56
N LYS A 27 5.03 8.20 -2.79
CA LYS A 27 6.11 8.13 -3.77
C LYS A 27 7.21 7.26 -3.20
N ILE A 28 7.28 6.03 -3.69
CA ILE A 28 8.32 5.08 -3.29
C ILE A 28 9.39 5.13 -4.36
N GLY A 29 10.32 6.06 -4.17
CA GLY A 29 11.66 5.87 -4.69
C GLY A 29 12.25 4.56 -4.15
N PRO A 30 13.21 3.95 -4.86
CA PRO A 30 13.85 2.71 -4.40
C PRO A 30 14.30 2.86 -2.93
N GLY A 31 13.73 2.05 -2.04
CA GLY A 31 14.04 2.01 -0.60
C GLY A 31 13.24 2.94 0.33
N ARG A 32 12.12 3.55 -0.11
CA ARG A 32 11.33 4.51 0.71
C ARG A 32 9.97 4.03 1.22
N LEU A 33 9.78 2.71 1.38
CA LEU A 33 8.64 2.22 2.14
C LEU A 33 8.71 2.70 3.60
N PRO A 34 7.56 2.88 4.28
CA PRO A 34 7.53 3.16 5.72
C PRO A 34 8.40 2.17 6.50
N ARG A 35 8.97 2.62 7.62
CA ARG A 35 9.94 1.83 8.39
C ARG A 35 9.39 0.43 8.73
N GLY A 36 10.16 -0.60 8.37
CA GLY A 36 9.78 -2.00 8.61
C GLY A 36 8.79 -2.57 7.61
N CYS A 37 8.44 -1.84 6.55
CA CYS A 37 7.75 -2.35 5.38
C CYS A 37 8.75 -2.57 4.25
N ASP A 38 8.51 -3.61 3.46
CA ASP A 38 9.26 -3.96 2.26
C ASP A 38 8.30 -4.27 1.10
N ASP A 39 8.85 -4.55 -0.08
CA ASP A 39 8.09 -4.78 -1.31
C ASP A 39 7.06 -5.92 -1.19
N THR A 40 7.27 -6.88 -0.27
CA THR A 40 6.32 -7.98 -0.02
C THR A 40 5.02 -7.45 0.57
N HIS A 41 5.13 -6.53 1.54
CA HIS A 41 3.98 -5.90 2.19
C HIS A 41 3.20 -5.03 1.20
N ALA A 42 3.92 -4.27 0.36
CA ALA A 42 3.31 -3.48 -0.69
C ALA A 42 2.57 -4.37 -1.69
N ARG A 43 3.19 -5.49 -2.12
CA ARG A 43 2.58 -6.48 -3.01
C ARG A 43 1.32 -7.11 -2.43
N ALA A 44 1.30 -7.44 -1.14
CA ALA A 44 0.11 -7.96 -0.50
C ALA A 44 -1.09 -7.00 -0.60
N LEU A 45 -0.86 -5.68 -0.45
CA LEU A 45 -1.90 -4.66 -0.65
C LEU A 45 -2.36 -4.53 -2.11
N LEU A 46 -1.45 -4.72 -3.07
CA LEU A 46 -1.79 -4.75 -4.51
C LEU A 46 -2.66 -5.97 -4.84
N GLU A 47 -2.29 -7.15 -4.36
CA GLU A 47 -2.98 -8.42 -4.65
C GLU A 47 -4.43 -8.43 -4.16
N VAL A 48 -4.70 -7.80 -3.01
CA VAL A 48 -6.07 -7.65 -2.48
C VAL A 48 -6.80 -6.41 -3.04
N GLY A 49 -6.14 -5.60 -3.86
CA GLY A 49 -6.70 -4.41 -4.51
C GLY A 49 -6.91 -3.22 -3.57
N TYR A 50 -6.19 -3.15 -2.45
CA TYR A 50 -6.23 -2.03 -1.52
C TYR A 50 -5.31 -0.88 -1.92
N ALA A 51 -4.30 -1.17 -2.75
CA ALA A 51 -3.48 -0.16 -3.41
C ALA A 51 -3.34 -0.46 -4.90
N VAL A 52 -2.92 0.54 -5.67
CA VAL A 52 -2.45 0.40 -7.05
C VAL A 52 -1.03 0.94 -7.16
N GLU A 53 -0.23 0.31 -8.00
CA GLU A 53 1.12 0.75 -8.35
C GLU A 53 1.08 1.49 -9.69
N ASN A 54 1.65 2.69 -9.73
CA ASN A 54 1.86 3.43 -10.96
C ASN A 54 3.36 3.66 -11.17
N ALA A 55 3.85 3.40 -12.37
CA ALA A 55 5.21 3.76 -12.75
C ALA A 55 5.32 5.29 -12.84
N TYR A 56 6.38 5.85 -12.25
CA TYR A 56 6.64 7.28 -12.29
C TYR A 56 8.09 7.54 -12.61
N ARG A 57 8.32 8.28 -13.70
CA ARG A 57 9.67 8.64 -14.10
C ARG A 57 10.02 10.02 -13.56
N LEU A 58 11.08 10.09 -12.77
CA LEU A 58 11.63 11.35 -12.29
C LEU A 58 12.29 12.12 -13.43
N ALA A 59 12.40 13.44 -13.26
CA ALA A 59 13.07 14.34 -14.21
C ALA A 59 14.56 14.02 -14.41
N ASP A 60 15.19 13.33 -13.45
CA ASP A 60 16.57 12.85 -13.54
C ASP A 60 16.71 11.50 -14.27
N GLY A 61 15.60 10.98 -14.81
CA GLY A 61 15.56 9.75 -15.58
C GLY A 61 15.42 8.46 -14.76
N ARG A 62 15.37 8.53 -13.42
CA ARG A 62 15.13 7.36 -12.57
C ARG A 62 13.66 6.94 -12.57
N ASP A 63 13.42 5.64 -12.57
CA ASP A 63 12.09 5.08 -12.39
C ASP A 63 11.79 4.90 -10.90
N GLU A 64 10.64 5.44 -10.48
CA GLU A 64 10.05 5.27 -9.16
C GLU A 64 8.71 4.56 -9.26
N ARG A 65 8.32 3.92 -8.16
CA ARG A 65 7.03 3.24 -8.02
C ARG A 65 6.14 4.07 -7.10
N LEU A 66 4.98 4.46 -7.59
CA LEU A 66 3.99 5.21 -6.82
C LEU A 66 2.91 4.27 -6.34
N TYR A 67 2.73 4.19 -5.03
CA TYR A 67 1.63 3.41 -4.46
C TYR A 67 0.52 4.36 -4.05
N GLN A 68 -0.66 4.12 -4.59
CA GLN A 68 -1.85 4.91 -4.31
C GLN A 68 -2.91 4.02 -3.67
N ILE A 69 -3.52 4.49 -2.58
CA ILE A 69 -4.64 3.77 -1.97
C ILE A 69 -5.85 3.79 -2.89
N THR A 70 -6.52 2.65 -3.00
CA THR A 70 -7.80 2.56 -3.73
C THR A 70 -8.96 2.94 -2.82
N ARG A 71 -10.13 3.19 -3.40
CA ARG A 71 -11.37 3.33 -2.62
C ARG A 71 -11.62 2.11 -1.71
N LYS A 72 -11.38 0.90 -2.24
CA LYS A 72 -11.50 -0.35 -1.50
C LYS A 72 -10.54 -0.39 -0.30
N GLY A 73 -9.29 0.02 -0.48
CA GLY A 73 -8.30 0.11 0.60
C GLY A 73 -8.67 1.16 1.66
N MET A 74 -9.19 2.31 1.23
CA MET A 74 -9.67 3.36 2.14
C MET A 74 -10.84 2.88 2.99
N ASP A 75 -11.82 2.20 2.38
CA ASP A 75 -12.96 1.63 3.09
C ASP A 75 -12.50 0.53 4.09
N ALA A 76 -11.57 -0.33 3.67
CA ALA A 76 -10.97 -1.35 4.54
C ALA A 76 -10.23 -0.74 5.74
N TRP A 77 -9.44 0.33 5.53
CA TRP A 77 -8.77 1.05 6.61
C TRP A 77 -9.76 1.66 7.60
N ARG A 78 -10.84 2.29 7.11
CA ARG A 78 -11.88 2.85 7.98
C ARG A 78 -12.54 1.77 8.81
N SER A 79 -12.90 0.63 8.22
CA SER A 79 -13.45 -0.50 8.97
C SER A 79 -12.47 -1.01 10.03
N TYR A 80 -11.18 -1.12 9.72
CA TYR A 80 -10.18 -1.54 10.70
C TYR A 80 -10.05 -0.53 11.86
N ARG A 81 -9.90 0.76 11.56
CA ARG A 81 -9.64 1.85 12.53
C ARG A 81 -10.78 2.09 13.53
N PHE A 82 -12.02 1.75 13.18
CA PHE A 82 -13.19 2.00 14.04
C PHE A 82 -13.77 0.72 14.67
N VAL A 83 -13.24 -0.46 14.32
CA VAL A 83 -13.63 -1.75 14.90
C VAL A 83 -12.58 -2.24 15.92
N HIS A 84 -11.33 -1.81 15.78
CA HIS A 84 -10.24 -2.05 16.72
C HIS A 84 -9.81 -0.74 17.39
#